data_AF-A0A7X6SHN5-F1
#
_entry.id   AF-A0A7X6SHN5-F1
#
_cell.length_a   1.000
_cell.length_b   1.000
_cell.length_c   1.000
_cell.angle_alpha   90.00
_cell.angle_beta   90.00
_cell.angle_gamma   90.00
#
_symmetry.space_group_name_H-M   'P 1'
#
loop_
_entity.id
_entity.type
_entity.pdbx_description
1 polymer ?
#
loop_
_entity_poly.entity_id
_entity_poly.type
_entity_poly.pdbx_seq_one_letter_code
_entity_poly.pdbx_strand_id
1 'polypeptide(L)'
;MESPTKRLFFNYFFIFFYLELLFKIVIFGFRSVFTFDTVIMIIFILPISMFFTLISKVFKAKINIFLVSIFTFIICFWYGIELFIKRIFNSFFSISSLSIAGQVADFKKEAISILLGDWWLVLLLLVPFIYILIMNKKIDLFRYHRIDFLKNGLVFLAMILVFFLVSFFTKSIHQTHKLFYYEVNNDLNLEKIGVSAGTYLEVKRMFIPL
;
A
#
# COMPACT_ATOMS: atom_id res chain seq x y z
N MET A 1 3.45 27.50 10.10
CA MET A 1 4.34 26.76 9.18
C MET A 1 4.38 25.30 9.64
N GLU A 2 3.79 24.38 8.88
CA GLU A 2 3.91 22.96 9.18
C GLU A 2 5.35 22.49 8.98
N SER A 3 5.83 21.56 9.82
CA SER A 3 7.18 21.03 9.63
C SER A 3 7.24 20.20 8.34
N PRO A 4 8.32 20.30 7.56
CA PRO A 4 8.42 19.70 6.23
C PRO A 4 8.26 18.17 6.24
N THR A 5 8.62 17.54 7.35
CA THR A 5 8.39 16.11 7.59
C THR A 5 6.91 15.75 7.68
N LYS A 6 6.10 16.55 8.39
CA LYS A 6 4.66 16.30 8.52
C LYS A 6 4.00 16.32 7.16
N ARG A 7 4.37 17.27 6.31
CA ARG A 7 3.84 17.38 4.95
C ARG A 7 4.16 16.15 4.09
N LEU A 8 5.38 15.63 4.18
CA LEU A 8 5.76 14.41 3.44
C LEU A 8 5.02 13.17 3.95
N PHE A 9 4.86 13.05 5.28
CA PHE A 9 4.05 12.01 5.90
C PHE A 9 2.61 12.06 5.41
N PHE A 10 1.97 13.22 5.43
CA PHE A 10 0.59 13.37 4.94
C PHE A 10 0.49 13.06 3.44
N ASN A 11 1.48 13.44 2.63
CA ASN A 11 1.49 13.05 1.22
C ASN A 11 1.47 11.52 1.06
N TYR A 12 2.36 10.79 1.74
CA TYR A 12 2.36 9.32 1.67
C TYR A 12 1.06 8.72 2.22
N PHE A 13 0.56 9.24 3.34
CA PHE A 13 -0.70 8.81 3.93
C PHE A 13 -1.86 8.95 2.94
N PHE A 14 -2.00 10.10 2.29
CA PHE A 14 -3.07 10.31 1.31
C PHE A 14 -2.88 9.49 0.04
N ILE A 15 -1.64 9.23 -0.40
CA ILE A 15 -1.36 8.33 -1.53
C ILE A 15 -1.87 6.91 -1.21
N PHE A 16 -1.44 6.33 -0.08
CA PHE A 16 -1.87 4.99 0.32
C PHE A 16 -3.37 4.94 0.58
N PHE A 17 -3.92 5.91 1.30
CA PHE A 17 -5.34 5.98 1.60
C PHE A 17 -6.20 6.05 0.34
N TYR A 18 -5.82 6.90 -0.62
CA TYR A 18 -6.50 7.00 -1.90
C TYR A 18 -6.45 5.67 -2.67
N LEU A 19 -5.28 5.04 -2.78
CA LEU A 19 -5.11 3.81 -3.55
C LEU A 19 -5.85 2.63 -2.92
N GLU A 20 -5.82 2.50 -1.59
CA GLU A 20 -6.61 1.50 -0.86
C GLU A 20 -8.12 1.69 -1.06
N LEU A 21 -8.62 2.92 -0.91
CA LEU A 21 -10.03 3.20 -1.12
C LEU A 21 -10.45 2.95 -2.56
N LEU A 22 -9.65 3.40 -3.53
CA LEU A 22 -9.91 3.15 -4.95
C LEU A 22 -10.00 1.65 -5.21
N PHE A 23 -9.02 0.88 -4.74
CA PHE A 23 -9.01 -0.57 -4.89
C PHE A 23 -10.25 -1.20 -4.26
N LYS A 24 -10.56 -0.83 -3.02
CA LYS A 24 -11.68 -1.39 -2.26
C LYS A 24 -13.03 -1.08 -2.92
N ILE A 25 -13.22 0.14 -3.41
CA ILE A 25 -14.43 0.55 -4.13
C ILE A 25 -14.56 -0.20 -5.46
N VAL A 26 -13.47 -0.34 -6.22
CA VAL A 26 -13.50 -0.98 -7.54
C VAL A 26 -13.77 -2.49 -7.44
N ILE A 27 -13.18 -3.16 -6.46
CA ILE A 27 -13.29 -4.62 -6.33
C ILE A 27 -14.51 -5.05 -5.49
N PHE A 28 -14.79 -4.36 -4.38
CA PHE A 28 -15.82 -4.77 -3.41
C PHE A 28 -17.03 -3.83 -3.34
N GLY A 29 -17.01 -2.73 -4.12
CA GLY A 29 -18.09 -1.75 -4.15
C GLY A 29 -18.09 -0.78 -2.97
N PHE A 30 -18.90 0.28 -3.09
CA PHE A 30 -18.89 1.41 -2.15
C PHE A 30 -19.30 1.06 -0.72
N ARG A 31 -20.14 0.03 -0.53
CA ARG A 31 -20.59 -0.40 0.81
C ARG A 31 -19.46 -0.95 1.67
N SER A 32 -18.44 -1.54 1.04
CA SER A 32 -17.29 -2.12 1.74
C SER A 32 -16.40 -1.07 2.42
N VAL A 33 -16.55 0.21 2.07
CA VAL A 33 -15.77 1.31 2.66
C VAL A 33 -16.17 1.58 4.11
N PHE A 34 -17.44 1.35 4.47
CA PHE A 34 -17.98 1.68 5.80
C PHE A 34 -17.95 0.48 6.76
N THR A 35 -16.90 -0.33 6.69
CA THR A 35 -16.71 -1.50 7.57
C THR A 35 -15.57 -1.27 8.55
N PHE A 36 -15.58 -2.02 9.66
CA PHE A 36 -14.50 -2.00 10.65
C PHE A 36 -13.14 -2.35 10.04
N ASP A 37 -13.13 -3.19 9.01
CA ASP A 37 -11.96 -3.55 8.20
C ASP A 37 -11.26 -2.32 7.60
N THR A 38 -11.99 -1.29 7.19
CA THR A 38 -11.40 -0.02 6.72
C THR A 38 -10.64 0.71 7.83
N VAL A 39 -11.08 0.59 9.09
CA VAL A 39 -10.38 1.19 10.24
C VAL A 39 -9.04 0.49 10.47
N ILE A 40 -9.01 -0.85 10.41
CA ILE A 40 -7.78 -1.64 10.54
C ILE A 40 -6.80 -1.27 9.41
N MET A 41 -7.30 -1.17 8.19
CA MET A 41 -6.53 -0.72 7.02
C MET A 41 -5.91 0.67 7.24
N ILE A 42 -6.68 1.65 7.73
CA ILE A 42 -6.16 3.01 8.04
C ILE A 42 -5.05 2.95 9.09
N ILE A 43 -5.23 2.15 10.15
CA ILE A 43 -4.21 1.98 11.20
C ILE A 43 -2.93 1.38 10.62
N PHE A 44 -3.02 0.48 9.63
CA PHE A 44 -1.85 -0.06 8.92
C PHE A 44 -1.17 0.96 8.00
N ILE A 45 -1.93 1.86 7.38
CA ILE A 45 -1.38 2.89 6.49
C ILE A 45 -0.50 3.89 7.25
N LEU A 46 -0.75 4.13 8.54
CA LEU A 46 0.05 5.06 9.36
C LEU A 46 1.54 4.68 9.42
N PRO A 47 1.93 3.49 9.92
CA PRO A 47 3.34 3.11 9.98
C PRO A 47 3.97 3.01 8.59
N ILE A 48 3.30 2.46 7.58
CA ILE A 48 3.90 2.35 6.24
C ILE A 48 4.17 3.73 5.61
N SER A 49 3.26 4.70 5.81
CA SER A 49 3.46 6.08 5.34
C SER A 49 4.66 6.74 6.03
N MET A 50 4.84 6.47 7.33
CA MET A 50 5.97 6.97 8.10
C MET A 50 7.29 6.31 7.66
N PHE A 51 7.28 5.01 7.33
CA PHE A 51 8.43 4.29 6.79
C PHE A 51 8.94 4.94 5.49
N PHE A 52 8.06 5.17 4.51
CA PHE A 52 8.44 5.84 3.26
C PHE A 52 8.91 7.28 3.48
N THR A 53 8.32 7.98 4.45
CA THR A 53 8.74 9.34 4.84
C THR A 53 10.16 9.37 5.40
N LEU A 54 10.52 8.39 6.24
CA LEU A 54 11.85 8.28 6.81
C LEU A 54 12.90 8.04 5.73
N ILE A 55 12.67 7.06 4.85
CA ILE A 55 13.62 6.69 3.78
C ILE A 55 13.82 7.86 2.80
N SER A 56 12.74 8.55 2.45
CA SER A 56 12.75 9.63 1.47
C SER A 56 13.44 10.91 1.91
N LYS A 57 13.98 10.96 3.13
CA LYS A 57 14.74 12.12 3.68
C LYS A 57 16.14 11.76 4.20
N VAL A 58 16.60 10.53 3.96
CA VAL A 58 17.95 10.09 4.38
C VAL A 58 19.05 10.73 3.53
N PHE A 59 18.77 10.99 2.24
CA PHE A 59 19.76 11.42 1.26
C PHE A 59 19.73 12.94 1.01
N LYS A 60 20.50 13.39 0.00
CA LYS A 60 20.52 14.79 -0.46
C LYS A 60 19.22 15.12 -1.21
N ALA A 61 18.81 16.39 -1.22
CA ALA A 61 17.53 16.84 -1.78
C ALA A 61 17.23 16.33 -3.20
N LYS A 62 18.23 16.34 -4.12
CA LYS A 62 18.05 15.82 -5.49
C LYS A 62 17.68 14.32 -5.51
N ILE A 63 18.34 13.52 -4.67
CA ILE A 63 18.10 12.08 -4.56
C ILE A 63 16.73 11.85 -3.90
N ASN A 64 16.38 12.65 -2.88
CA ASN A 64 15.10 12.54 -2.20
C ASN A 64 13.91 12.84 -3.15
N ILE A 65 14.01 13.83 -4.05
CA ILE A 65 12.97 14.10 -5.06
C ILE A 65 12.77 12.88 -5.97
N PHE A 66 13.89 12.30 -6.43
CA PHE A 66 13.85 11.09 -7.23
C PHE A 66 13.23 9.92 -6.46
N LEU A 67 13.63 9.72 -5.20
CA LEU A 67 13.09 8.68 -4.31
C LEU A 67 11.59 8.82 -4.08
N VAL A 68 11.09 10.02 -3.81
CA VAL A 68 9.66 10.25 -3.64
C VAL A 68 8.91 9.89 -4.91
N SER A 69 9.39 10.36 -6.06
CA SER A 69 8.76 10.09 -7.36
C SER A 69 8.76 8.60 -7.71
N ILE A 70 9.90 7.91 -7.55
CA ILE A 70 10.01 6.48 -7.87
C ILE A 70 9.21 5.62 -6.89
N PHE A 71 9.19 5.94 -5.58
CA PHE A 71 8.36 5.22 -4.62
C PHE A 71 6.88 5.39 -4.93
N THR A 72 6.42 6.61 -5.20
CA THR A 72 5.01 6.82 -5.57
C THR A 72 4.67 6.06 -6.85
N PHE A 73 5.54 6.05 -7.86
CA PHE A 73 5.33 5.27 -9.08
C PHE A 73 5.22 3.77 -8.78
N ILE A 74 6.16 3.20 -8.02
CA ILE A 74 6.16 1.78 -7.65
C ILE A 74 4.89 1.42 -6.87
N ILE A 75 4.47 2.27 -5.93
CA ILE A 75 3.24 2.05 -5.16
C ILE A 75 2.03 2.04 -6.12
N CYS A 76 1.87 3.05 -6.98
CA CYS A 76 0.76 3.09 -7.94
C CYS A 76 0.76 1.86 -8.86
N PHE A 77 1.94 1.48 -9.35
CA PHE A 77 2.12 0.32 -10.21
C PHE A 77 1.76 -0.99 -9.50
N TRP A 78 2.16 -1.15 -8.24
CA TRP A 78 1.83 -2.32 -7.42
C TRP A 78 0.32 -2.49 -7.22
N TYR A 79 -0.38 -1.40 -6.86
CA TYR A 79 -1.85 -1.43 -6.76
C TYR A 79 -2.51 -1.75 -8.11
N GLY A 80 -1.93 -1.29 -9.21
CA GLY A 80 -2.37 -1.66 -10.56
C GLY A 80 -2.23 -3.15 -10.83
N ILE A 81 -1.08 -3.75 -10.50
CA ILE A 81 -0.86 -5.20 -10.64
C ILE A 81 -1.93 -5.97 -9.87
N GLU A 82 -2.11 -5.67 -8.58
CA GLU A 82 -3.09 -6.35 -7.73
C GLU A 82 -4.52 -6.23 -8.30
N LEU A 83 -4.88 -5.04 -8.77
CA LEU A 83 -6.21 -4.79 -9.33
C LEU A 83 -6.45 -5.59 -10.61
N PHE A 84 -5.50 -5.53 -11.56
CA PHE A 84 -5.66 -6.23 -12.84
C PHE A 84 -5.56 -7.74 -12.69
N ILE A 85 -4.72 -8.25 -11.78
CA ILE A 85 -4.68 -9.68 -11.45
C ILE A 85 -6.04 -10.14 -10.92
N LYS A 86 -6.65 -9.38 -9.98
CA LYS A 86 -8.00 -9.69 -9.50
C LYS A 86 -9.03 -9.67 -10.62
N ARG A 87 -8.93 -8.76 -11.59
CA ARG A 87 -9.91 -8.69 -12.69
C ARG A 87 -9.73 -9.76 -13.76
N ILE A 88 -8.50 -10.21 -14.02
CA ILE A 88 -8.21 -11.24 -15.02
C ILE A 88 -8.49 -12.64 -14.46
N PHE A 89 -8.00 -12.92 -13.24
CA PHE A 89 -8.01 -14.28 -12.68
C PHE A 89 -9.10 -14.50 -11.63
N ASN A 90 -9.82 -13.43 -11.25
CA ASN A 90 -10.76 -13.43 -10.13
C ASN A 90 -10.14 -13.88 -8.80
N SER A 91 -8.81 -13.85 -8.68
CA SER A 91 -8.02 -14.13 -7.50
C SER A 91 -7.01 -13.02 -7.28
N PHE A 92 -6.56 -12.79 -6.06
CA PHE A 92 -5.48 -11.81 -5.85
C PHE A 92 -4.10 -12.39 -6.10
N PHE A 93 -3.09 -11.53 -6.10
CA PHE A 93 -1.72 -11.95 -6.29
C PHE A 93 -1.30 -12.94 -5.20
N SER A 94 -0.63 -13.99 -5.64
CA SER A 94 0.13 -14.89 -4.78
C SER A 94 1.39 -15.29 -5.51
N ILE A 95 2.43 -15.63 -4.77
CA ILE A 95 3.70 -16.09 -5.37
C ILE A 95 3.49 -17.35 -6.22
N SER A 96 2.55 -18.23 -5.85
CA SER A 96 2.16 -19.39 -6.64
C SER A 96 1.48 -19.00 -7.97
N SER A 97 0.74 -17.89 -8.02
CA SER A 97 0.20 -17.32 -9.28
C SER A 97 1.33 -16.96 -10.27
N LEU A 98 2.52 -16.62 -9.79
CA LEU A 98 3.68 -16.32 -10.65
C LEU A 98 4.23 -17.56 -11.37
N SER A 99 4.16 -18.74 -10.73
CA SER A 99 4.56 -20.00 -11.36
C SER A 99 3.60 -20.40 -12.48
N ILE A 100 2.32 -20.06 -12.32
CA ILE A 100 1.28 -20.26 -13.33
C ILE A 100 1.46 -19.25 -14.47
N ALA A 101 1.84 -18.01 -14.17
CA ALA A 101 2.05 -16.94 -15.16
C ALA A 101 3.02 -17.31 -16.31
N GLY A 102 3.95 -18.24 -16.08
CA GLY A 102 4.81 -18.79 -17.13
C GLY A 102 4.07 -19.57 -18.23
N GLN A 103 2.89 -20.12 -17.93
CA GLN A 103 2.01 -20.82 -18.88
C GLN A 103 0.97 -19.90 -19.54
N VAL A 104 0.91 -18.62 -19.14
CA VAL A 104 -0.21 -17.68 -19.41
C VAL A 104 0.00 -16.87 -20.69
N ALA A 105 0.86 -17.33 -21.59
CA ALA A 105 0.97 -16.74 -22.94
C ALA A 105 -0.39 -16.69 -23.67
N ASP A 106 -1.30 -17.60 -23.32
CA ASP A 106 -2.65 -17.69 -23.87
C ASP A 106 -3.64 -16.64 -23.34
N PHE A 107 -3.41 -16.07 -22.15
CA PHE A 107 -4.30 -15.03 -21.57
C PHE A 107 -3.87 -13.61 -21.88
N LYS A 108 -2.77 -13.42 -22.63
CA LYS A 108 -2.28 -12.08 -23.00
C LYS A 108 -3.35 -11.24 -23.71
N LYS A 109 -4.17 -11.87 -24.56
CA LYS A 109 -5.25 -11.18 -25.29
C LYS A 109 -6.35 -10.69 -24.34
N GLU A 110 -6.71 -11.50 -23.35
CA GLU A 110 -7.72 -11.17 -22.34
C GLU A 110 -7.21 -10.11 -21.35
N ALA A 111 -5.94 -10.19 -20.96
CA ALA A 111 -5.31 -9.15 -20.16
C ALA A 111 -5.29 -7.79 -20.89
N ILE A 112 -4.94 -7.79 -22.18
CA ILE A 112 -4.93 -6.56 -23.00
C ILE A 112 -6.34 -6.01 -23.20
N SER A 113 -7.35 -6.87 -23.43
CA SER A 113 -8.73 -6.41 -23.61
C SER A 113 -9.29 -5.78 -22.33
N ILE A 114 -9.02 -6.36 -21.16
CA ILE A 114 -9.39 -5.79 -19.86
C ILE A 114 -8.68 -4.46 -19.64
N LEU A 115 -7.35 -4.41 -19.84
CA LEU A 115 -6.57 -3.17 -19.71
C LEU A 115 -7.10 -2.04 -20.61
N LEU A 116 -7.45 -2.35 -21.86
CA LEU A 116 -8.00 -1.38 -22.80
C LEU A 116 -9.44 -0.98 -22.46
N GLY A 117 -10.28 -1.90 -21.99
CA GLY A 117 -11.63 -1.60 -21.53
C GLY A 117 -11.65 -0.71 -20.28
N ASP A 118 -10.63 -0.85 -19.44
CA ASP A 118 -10.51 -0.20 -18.14
C ASP A 118 -9.38 0.84 -18.08
N TRP A 119 -9.02 1.44 -19.21
CA TRP A 119 -7.96 2.44 -19.31
C TRP A 119 -8.12 3.61 -18.32
N TRP A 120 -9.36 3.97 -18.00
CA TRP A 120 -9.68 5.02 -17.04
C TRP A 120 -9.23 4.66 -15.60
N LEU A 121 -9.22 3.38 -15.22
CA LEU A 121 -8.68 2.95 -13.93
C LEU A 121 -7.17 3.08 -13.86
N VAL A 122 -6.46 2.84 -14.98
CA VAL A 122 -5.02 3.09 -15.06
C VAL A 122 -4.72 4.56 -14.79
N LEU A 123 -5.52 5.46 -15.36
CA LEU A 123 -5.39 6.89 -15.08
C LEU A 123 -5.67 7.22 -13.61
N LEU A 124 -6.74 6.67 -13.02
CA LEU A 124 -7.07 6.88 -11.62
C LEU A 124 -5.97 6.37 -10.67
N LEU A 125 -5.35 5.23 -10.98
CA LEU A 125 -4.23 4.67 -10.22
C LEU A 125 -2.99 5.57 -10.31
N LEU A 126 -2.78 6.26 -11.44
CA LEU A 126 -1.62 7.15 -11.65
C LEU A 126 -1.83 8.58 -11.15
N VAL A 127 -3.04 8.97 -10.73
CA VAL A 127 -3.32 10.29 -10.14
C VAL A 127 -2.31 10.69 -9.05
N PRO A 128 -1.97 9.82 -8.07
CA PRO A 128 -1.04 10.20 -7.01
C PRO A 128 0.38 10.46 -7.53
N PHE A 129 0.81 9.72 -8.57
CA PHE A 129 2.08 9.95 -9.23
C PHE A 129 2.10 11.29 -9.98
N ILE A 130 1.05 11.59 -10.74
CA ILE A 130 0.91 12.86 -11.44
C ILE A 130 0.89 14.04 -10.44
N TYR A 131 0.19 13.89 -9.32
CA TYR A 131 0.17 14.87 -8.24
C TYR A 131 1.58 15.18 -7.70
N ILE A 132 2.38 14.14 -7.44
CA ILE A 132 3.76 14.32 -6.99
C ILE A 132 4.62 15.02 -8.06
N LEU A 133 4.51 14.65 -9.33
CA LEU A 133 5.25 15.31 -10.42
C LEU A 133 4.98 16.83 -10.47
N ILE A 134 3.73 17.25 -10.28
CA ILE A 134 3.34 18.67 -10.27
C ILE A 134 3.82 19.35 -8.98
N MET A 135 3.73 18.66 -7.84
CA MET A 135 4.10 19.21 -6.53
C MET A 135 5.60 19.14 -6.21
N ASN A 136 6.42 18.46 -7.00
CA ASN A 136 7.84 18.19 -6.74
C ASN A 136 8.66 19.45 -6.38
N LYS A 137 8.29 20.64 -6.88
CA LYS A 137 8.95 21.91 -6.56
C LYS A 137 8.58 22.51 -5.20
N LYS A 138 7.50 22.04 -4.57
CA LYS A 138 6.95 22.54 -3.30
C LYS A 138 7.22 21.61 -2.13
N ILE A 139 7.78 20.42 -2.36
CA ILE A 139 8.07 19.45 -1.30
C ILE A 139 9.45 19.77 -0.74
N ASP A 140 9.51 20.06 0.56
CA ASP A 140 10.76 20.23 1.26
C ASP A 140 11.38 18.86 1.56
N LEU A 141 12.49 18.60 0.87
CA LEU A 141 13.22 17.34 0.88
C LEU A 141 14.64 17.52 1.43
N PHE A 142 14.83 18.53 2.29
CA PHE A 142 16.08 18.65 3.03
C PHE A 142 16.32 17.41 3.89
N ARG A 143 17.59 17.03 3.98
CA ARG A 143 18.04 15.88 4.76
C ARG A 143 17.71 16.10 6.24
N TYR A 144 17.32 15.03 6.93
CA TYR A 144 17.12 15.09 8.37
C TYR A 144 18.37 15.54 9.13
N HIS A 145 18.19 16.42 10.11
CA HIS A 145 19.11 16.51 11.24
C HIS A 145 18.97 15.27 12.12
N ARG A 146 20.08 14.83 12.74
CA ARG A 146 20.15 13.58 13.52
C ARG A 146 19.07 13.48 14.59
N ILE A 147 18.78 14.58 15.29
CA ILE A 147 17.76 14.64 16.35
C ILE A 147 16.35 14.47 15.78
N ASP A 148 16.06 15.08 14.64
CA ASP A 148 14.75 14.93 13.99
C ASP A 148 14.54 13.52 13.44
N PHE A 149 15.59 12.89 12.93
CA PHE A 149 15.52 11.48 12.52
C PHE A 149 15.17 10.56 13.70
N LEU A 150 15.83 10.75 14.86
CA LEU A 150 15.56 9.96 16.06
C LEU A 150 14.13 10.17 16.58
N LYS A 151 13.65 11.42 16.65
CA LYS A 151 12.27 11.74 17.07
C LYS A 151 11.24 11.06 16.16
N ASN A 152 11.43 11.17 14.84
CA ASN A 152 10.54 10.55 13.86
C ASN A 152 10.63 9.02 13.87
N GLY A 153 11.81 8.45 14.14
CA GLY A 153 11.98 7.02 14.37
C GLY A 153 11.23 6.52 15.62
N LEU A 154 11.22 7.30 16.71
CA LEU A 154 10.47 6.95 17.91
C LEU A 154 8.95 7.00 17.69
N VAL A 155 8.47 7.99 16.92
CA VAL A 155 7.06 8.04 16.47
C VAL A 155 6.71 6.82 15.62
N PHE A 156 7.60 6.43 14.69
CA PHE A 156 7.41 5.24 13.87
C PHE A 156 7.32 3.95 14.70
N LEU A 157 8.19 3.79 15.69
CA LEU A 157 8.11 2.66 16.63
C LEU A 157 6.82 2.64 17.44
N ALA A 158 6.37 3.81 17.91
CA ALA A 158 5.09 3.93 18.61
C ALA A 158 3.90 3.54 17.71
N MET A 159 3.91 3.94 16.42
CA MET A 159 2.89 3.55 15.45
C MET A 159 2.87 2.03 15.22
N ILE A 160 4.05 1.41 15.10
CA ILE A 160 4.17 -0.06 14.99
C ILE A 160 3.58 -0.75 16.23
N LEU A 161 3.91 -0.26 17.43
CA LEU A 161 3.38 -0.81 18.68
C LEU A 161 1.86 -0.69 18.75
N VAL A 162 1.30 0.46 18.39
CA VAL A 162 -0.17 0.65 18.33
C VAL A 162 -0.79 -0.32 17.34
N PHE A 163 -0.22 -0.50 16.16
CA PHE A 163 -0.71 -1.46 15.18
C PHE A 163 -0.70 -2.90 15.73
N PHE A 164 0.38 -3.32 16.40
CA PHE A 164 0.44 -4.63 17.04
C PHE A 164 -0.57 -4.80 18.18
N LEU A 165 -0.75 -3.78 19.01
CA LEU A 165 -1.74 -3.79 20.10
C LEU A 165 -3.16 -3.91 19.54
N VAL A 166 -3.53 -3.07 18.58
CA VAL A 166 -4.85 -3.13 17.93
C VAL A 166 -5.07 -4.51 17.32
N SER A 167 -4.10 -5.02 16.56
CA SER A 167 -4.15 -6.35 15.96
C SER A 167 -4.33 -7.47 17.00
N PHE A 168 -3.65 -7.34 18.13
CA PHE A 168 -3.76 -8.28 19.26
C PHE A 168 -5.12 -8.20 19.94
N PHE A 169 -5.67 -7.01 20.20
CA PHE A 169 -6.99 -6.84 20.83
C PHE A 169 -8.15 -7.23 19.91
N THR A 170 -7.96 -7.13 18.59
CA THR A 170 -8.93 -7.66 17.62
C THR A 170 -8.97 -9.19 17.55
N LYS A 171 -8.14 -9.92 18.33
CA LYS A 171 -8.19 -11.40 18.50
C LYS A 171 -9.58 -11.93 18.86
N SER A 172 -10.35 -11.18 19.65
CA SER A 172 -11.53 -11.71 20.33
C SER A 172 -12.86 -11.43 19.64
N ILE A 173 -12.89 -10.59 18.60
CA ILE A 173 -14.16 -10.04 18.06
C ILE A 173 -14.35 -10.31 16.56
N HIS A 174 -13.28 -10.43 15.75
CA HIS A 174 -13.40 -10.57 14.29
C HIS A 174 -12.45 -11.60 13.68
N GLN A 175 -12.89 -12.25 12.59
CA GLN A 175 -12.16 -13.24 11.78
C GLN A 175 -10.79 -12.74 11.24
N THR A 176 -10.46 -11.46 11.40
CA THR A 176 -9.22 -10.82 10.95
C THR A 176 -7.96 -11.41 11.60
N HIS A 177 -8.04 -11.93 12.83
CA HIS A 177 -6.91 -12.65 13.45
C HIS A 177 -6.67 -14.03 12.82
N LYS A 178 -7.73 -14.74 12.41
CA LYS A 178 -7.58 -15.99 11.66
C LYS A 178 -6.85 -15.76 10.35
N LEU A 179 -7.02 -14.60 9.72
CA LEU A 179 -6.36 -14.24 8.46
C LEU A 179 -4.85 -13.96 8.59
N PHE A 180 -4.44 -13.28 9.66
CA PHE A 180 -3.03 -13.03 9.94
C PHE A 180 -2.25 -14.28 10.40
N TYR A 181 -2.92 -15.30 10.97
CA TYR A 181 -2.26 -16.41 11.66
C TYR A 181 -2.69 -17.83 11.26
N TYR A 182 -3.82 -18.04 10.58
CA TYR A 182 -4.42 -19.38 10.37
C TYR A 182 -5.05 -19.65 8.98
N GLU A 183 -5.56 -18.65 8.25
CA GLU A 183 -6.21 -18.82 6.94
C GLU A 183 -5.27 -18.44 5.79
N VAL A 184 -4.98 -19.42 4.93
CA VAL A 184 -4.09 -19.34 3.75
C VAL A 184 -4.79 -18.67 2.55
N ASN A 185 -5.97 -18.07 2.74
CA ASN A 185 -6.73 -17.52 1.62
C ASN A 185 -6.40 -16.03 1.40
N ASN A 186 -5.62 -15.73 0.36
CA ASN A 186 -5.24 -14.35 0.00
C ASN A 186 -6.44 -13.47 -0.35
N ASP A 187 -7.54 -14.05 -0.81
CA ASP A 187 -8.74 -13.31 -1.16
C ASP A 187 -9.44 -12.71 0.05
N LEU A 188 -9.57 -13.49 1.13
CA LEU A 188 -10.12 -13.00 2.39
C LEU A 188 -9.17 -12.00 3.09
N ASN A 189 -7.86 -12.09 2.85
CA ASN A 189 -6.89 -11.16 3.41
C ASN A 189 -7.06 -9.80 2.75
N LEU A 190 -7.01 -9.73 1.43
CA LEU A 190 -7.07 -8.46 0.70
C LEU A 190 -8.43 -7.77 0.82
N GLU A 191 -9.51 -8.53 0.97
CA GLU A 191 -10.84 -7.99 1.27
C GLU A 191 -10.92 -7.29 2.64
N LYS A 192 -10.29 -7.86 3.67
CA LYS A 192 -10.44 -7.37 5.05
C LYS A 192 -9.35 -6.41 5.51
N ILE A 193 -8.11 -6.55 5.02
CA ILE A 193 -6.98 -5.76 5.56
C ILE A 193 -6.36 -4.81 4.51
N GLY A 194 -6.78 -4.92 3.25
CA GLY A 194 -6.31 -4.06 2.16
C GLY A 194 -5.00 -4.53 1.53
N VAL A 195 -4.63 -3.89 0.42
CA VAL A 195 -3.49 -4.28 -0.44
C VAL A 195 -2.17 -4.20 0.30
N SER A 196 -1.90 -3.07 0.95
CA SER A 196 -0.64 -2.82 1.65
C SER A 196 -0.39 -3.86 2.76
N ALA A 197 -1.44 -4.19 3.53
CA ALA A 197 -1.33 -5.16 4.62
C ALA A 197 -1.26 -6.61 4.09
N GLY A 198 -2.02 -6.93 3.04
CA GLY A 198 -1.96 -8.22 2.35
C GLY A 198 -0.56 -8.50 1.77
N THR A 199 0.03 -7.52 1.08
CA THR A 199 1.39 -7.63 0.54
C THR A 199 2.43 -7.84 1.64
N TYR A 200 2.33 -7.13 2.77
CA TYR A 200 3.21 -7.35 3.92
C TYR A 200 3.13 -8.80 4.43
N LEU A 201 1.92 -9.36 4.54
CA LEU A 201 1.74 -10.74 4.99
C LEU A 201 2.33 -11.76 4.01
N GLU A 202 2.10 -11.58 2.72
CA GLU A 202 2.69 -12.42 1.67
C GLU A 202 4.23 -12.42 1.76
N VAL A 203 4.85 -11.24 1.88
CA VAL A 203 6.30 -11.13 2.02
C VAL A 203 6.78 -11.78 3.32
N LYS A 204 6.08 -11.57 4.44
CA LYS A 204 6.43 -12.20 5.73
C LYS A 204 6.42 -13.73 5.64
N ARG A 205 5.41 -14.30 4.98
CA ARG A 205 5.28 -15.75 4.78
C ARG A 205 6.42 -16.33 3.94
N MET A 206 6.97 -15.57 2.99
CA MET A 206 8.12 -15.99 2.20
C MET A 206 9.38 -16.24 3.05
N PHE A 207 9.61 -15.41 4.07
CA PHE A 207 10.78 -15.53 4.93
C PHE A 207 10.56 -16.43 6.15
N ILE A 208 9.31 -16.54 6.61
CA ILE A 208 8.94 -17.37 7.76
C ILE A 208 7.74 -18.23 7.35
N PRO A 209 7.99 -19.40 6.71
CA PRO A 209 6.94 -20.37 6.48
C PRO A 209 6.46 -20.90 7.83
N LEU A 210 5.17 -20.72 8.12
CA LEU A 210 4.49 -21.33 9.27
C LEU A 210 4.08 -22.77 8.94
#